data_AF-A0A0K6FM78-F1
#
_entry.id   AF-A0A0K6FM78-F1
#
_cell.length_a   1.000
_cell.length_b   1.000
_cell.length_c   1.000
_cell.angle_alpha   90.00
_cell.angle_beta   90.00
_cell.angle_gamma   90.00
#
_symmetry.space_group_name_H-M   'P 1'
#
loop_
_entity.id
_entity.type
_entity.pdbx_description
1 polymer ?
#
loop_
_entity_poly.entity_id
_entity_poly.type
_entity_poly.pdbx_seq_one_letter_code
_entity_poly.pdbx_strand_id
1 'polypeptide(L)'
;MLPKTLSIFALGLIAVACITSGKLTHPRSLPRAELGRHQLEANKRHLRARNCASQIADFDAKRKAKRGLVERNKPAAPDGHRPRRQDQSGATSSAPTAHSPTYATIQNSTCVAAPEVNEGPYFINNEHLRQDISEDQDGVPLVLDIGVMDVTTCQPLEQALVEIWHCNATGQYSGFTTAKLDPRSGNAPTGGNNPVPFNSTTSTGAGSTKTTLTGVRGRRVPGMTDQLTFLRGGWATDSEGMVEFKSIYPGYYSGRAVHIHAMVQTNYSVAANGSIISHAGSLRHIGQLFFDDSLSDKIVTQGVYANTTQRRVYNSKDGIMDDQNADGYNAIVSTELLGESETDGILAYITIGIDPTFVGSITSTNYVNLDL
;
A
#
# COMPACT_ATOMS: atom_id res chain seq x y z
N MET A 1 16.15 92.39 -20.81
CA MET A 1 16.64 93.28 -19.74
C MET A 1 17.07 92.40 -18.56
N LEU A 2 18.34 92.50 -18.19
CA LEU A 2 18.99 92.00 -16.96
C LEU A 2 18.31 92.57 -15.68
N PRO A 3 18.72 92.22 -14.42
CA PRO A 3 19.13 90.95 -13.77
C PRO A 3 18.41 90.79 -12.37
N LYS A 4 18.62 89.76 -11.52
CA LYS A 4 19.59 89.70 -10.40
C LYS A 4 19.17 88.56 -9.43
N THR A 5 20.00 87.51 -9.22
CA THR A 5 20.83 87.21 -8.01
C THR A 5 20.05 87.06 -6.68
N LEU A 6 20.26 86.09 -5.78
CA LEU A 6 21.37 85.12 -5.58
C LEU A 6 20.96 84.03 -4.53
N SER A 7 21.53 82.84 -4.70
CA SER A 7 22.10 81.90 -3.68
C SER A 7 21.21 81.22 -2.63
N ILE A 8 21.31 79.88 -2.53
CA ILE A 8 21.94 79.14 -1.41
C ILE A 8 21.74 77.61 -1.59
N PHE A 9 22.87 76.88 -1.53
CA PHE A 9 23.12 75.50 -1.08
C PHE A 9 22.07 74.38 -1.30
N ALA A 10 22.49 73.26 -1.92
CA ALA A 10 22.74 71.99 -1.21
C ALA A 10 22.86 70.80 -2.18
N LEU A 11 23.76 69.88 -1.82
CA LEU A 11 24.11 68.64 -2.51
C LEU A 11 22.91 67.74 -2.82
N GLY A 12 23.01 67.02 -3.94
CA GLY A 12 22.00 66.11 -4.46
C GLY A 12 21.54 65.02 -3.50
N LEU A 13 20.22 64.94 -3.33
CA LEU A 13 19.50 63.75 -2.87
C LEU A 13 19.47 62.72 -4.00
N ILE A 14 20.02 61.53 -3.77
CA ILE A 14 19.42 60.29 -4.28
C ILE A 14 19.03 59.47 -3.06
N ALA A 15 17.73 59.24 -2.94
CA ALA A 15 17.08 58.61 -1.81
C ALA A 15 17.55 57.16 -1.62
N VAL A 16 17.91 56.86 -0.38
CA VAL A 16 18.01 55.50 0.16
C VAL A 16 16.58 54.97 0.35
N ALA A 17 16.25 53.86 -0.30
CA ALA A 17 15.09 53.05 0.04
C ALA A 17 15.50 51.57 0.12
N CYS A 18 15.58 51.11 1.37
CA CYS A 18 15.68 49.76 1.91
C CYS A 18 15.73 48.57 0.92
N ILE A 19 16.91 47.99 0.74
CA ILE A 19 17.07 46.58 0.39
C ILE A 19 16.88 45.78 1.67
N THR A 20 15.74 45.11 1.82
CA THR A 20 15.59 44.09 2.87
C THR A 20 16.43 42.89 2.47
N SER A 21 17.39 42.55 3.32
CA SER A 21 18.29 41.40 3.17
C SER A 21 17.50 40.10 3.21
N GLY A 22 17.00 39.65 2.06
CA GLY A 22 16.60 38.26 1.86
C GLY A 22 17.86 37.41 1.94
N LYS A 23 18.08 36.74 3.08
CA LYS A 23 19.06 35.65 3.16
C LYS A 23 18.67 34.61 2.12
N LEU A 24 19.44 34.48 1.04
CA LEU A 24 19.56 33.20 0.36
C LEU A 24 20.11 32.23 1.39
N THR A 25 19.23 31.46 2.02
CA THR A 25 19.64 30.30 2.81
C THR A 25 20.17 29.28 1.83
N HIS A 26 21.51 29.18 1.71
CA HIS A 26 22.14 28.00 1.16
C HIS A 26 21.54 26.75 1.85
N PRO A 27 21.23 25.67 1.13
CA PRO A 27 20.81 24.43 1.77
C PRO A 27 21.86 24.07 2.81
N ARG A 28 21.43 24.00 4.08
CA ARG A 28 22.33 23.73 5.20
C ARG A 28 23.02 22.41 4.92
N SER A 29 24.33 22.45 4.66
CA SER A 29 25.13 21.25 4.44
C SER A 29 25.01 20.38 5.68
N LEU A 30 24.49 19.16 5.50
CA LEU A 30 24.38 18.20 6.59
C LEU A 30 25.76 17.97 7.23
N PRO A 31 25.87 17.89 8.56
CA PRO A 31 27.11 17.53 9.24
C PRO A 31 27.73 16.25 8.66
N ARG A 32 29.06 16.18 8.55
CA ARG A 32 29.78 15.01 7.98
C ARG A 32 29.39 13.67 8.61
N ALA A 33 29.09 13.65 9.92
CA ALA A 33 28.64 12.45 10.60
C ALA A 33 27.25 11.99 10.14
N GLU A 34 26.35 12.93 9.85
CA GLU A 34 25.01 12.66 9.33
C GLU A 34 25.08 12.20 7.86
N LEU A 35 25.92 12.85 7.04
CA LEU A 35 26.24 12.39 5.69
C LEU A 35 26.83 10.97 5.68
N GLY A 36 27.74 10.66 6.60
CA GLY A 36 28.33 9.33 6.74
C GLY A 36 27.30 8.26 7.13
N ARG A 37 26.36 8.60 8.04
CA ARG A 37 25.24 7.70 8.39
C ARG A 37 24.28 7.51 7.21
N HIS A 38 23.90 8.59 6.54
CA HIS A 38 23.04 8.53 5.36
C HIS A 38 23.68 7.70 4.24
N GLN A 39 24.99 7.85 4.03
CA GLN A 39 25.74 7.05 3.05
C GLN A 39 25.81 5.57 3.46
N LEU A 40 26.03 5.28 4.75
CA LEU A 40 26.04 3.90 5.24
C LEU A 40 24.67 3.23 5.08
N GLU A 41 23.59 3.93 5.43
CA GLU A 41 22.23 3.43 5.25
C GLU A 41 21.86 3.30 3.78
N ALA A 42 22.24 4.25 2.93
CA ALA A 42 22.10 4.12 1.47
C ALA A 42 22.89 2.93 0.91
N ASN A 43 24.11 2.70 1.38
CA ASN A 43 24.93 1.56 0.96
C ASN A 43 24.34 0.22 1.44
N LYS A 44 23.82 0.14 2.66
CA LYS A 44 23.11 -1.04 3.17
C LYS A 44 21.87 -1.34 2.34
N ARG A 45 21.07 -0.31 2.01
CA ARG A 45 19.91 -0.44 1.13
C ARG A 45 20.31 -0.90 -0.27
N HIS A 46 21.36 -0.32 -0.84
CA HIS A 46 21.88 -0.71 -2.15
C HIS A 46 22.36 -2.18 -2.17
N LEU A 47 23.09 -2.61 -1.14
CA LEU A 47 23.56 -3.99 -1.01
C LEU A 47 22.40 -4.97 -0.82
N ARG A 48 21.39 -4.61 -0.01
CA ARG A 48 20.16 -5.42 0.16
C ARG A 48 19.38 -5.51 -1.16
N ALA A 49 19.06 -4.38 -1.78
CA ALA A 49 18.35 -4.30 -3.06
C ALA A 49 19.02 -5.13 -4.16
N ARG A 50 20.36 -5.15 -4.21
CA ARG A 50 21.11 -5.91 -5.23
C ARG A 50 21.00 -7.43 -5.08
N ASN A 51 20.77 -7.94 -3.86
CA ASN A 51 20.83 -9.38 -3.60
C ASN A 51 19.59 -10.14 -4.09
N CYS A 52 18.39 -9.53 -4.08
CA CYS A 52 17.18 -10.16 -4.64
C CYS A 52 16.74 -9.61 -6.01
N ALA A 53 17.47 -8.67 -6.64
CA ALA A 53 16.96 -7.96 -7.82
C ALA A 53 16.57 -8.91 -8.98
N SER A 54 17.33 -9.99 -9.18
CA SER A 54 17.01 -11.03 -10.18
C SER A 54 15.72 -11.78 -9.87
N GLN A 55 15.51 -12.17 -8.61
CA GLN A 55 14.34 -12.94 -8.20
C GLN A 55 13.07 -12.10 -8.28
N ILE A 56 13.17 -10.80 -7.99
CA ILE A 56 12.04 -9.89 -8.17
C ILE A 56 11.73 -9.66 -9.65
N ALA A 57 12.77 -9.56 -10.49
CA ALA A 57 12.56 -9.54 -11.94
C ALA A 57 11.91 -10.85 -12.44
N ASP A 58 12.24 -12.00 -11.83
CA ASP A 58 11.61 -13.28 -12.14
C ASP A 58 10.13 -13.31 -11.71
N PHE A 59 9.79 -12.76 -10.54
CA PHE A 59 8.39 -12.56 -10.13
C PHE A 59 7.59 -11.77 -11.17
N ASP A 60 8.14 -10.63 -11.61
CA ASP A 60 7.52 -9.78 -12.63
C ASP A 60 7.42 -10.50 -13.99
N ALA A 61 8.46 -11.24 -14.39
CA ALA A 61 8.46 -11.99 -15.64
C ALA A 61 7.43 -13.14 -15.61
N LYS A 62 7.32 -13.88 -14.51
CA LYS A 62 6.35 -14.97 -14.34
C LYS A 62 4.92 -14.44 -14.35
N ARG A 63 4.68 -13.31 -13.67
CA ARG A 63 3.38 -12.61 -13.72
C ARG A 63 3.00 -12.22 -15.15
N LYS A 64 3.92 -11.56 -15.87
CA LYS A 64 3.72 -11.19 -17.28
C LYS A 64 3.48 -12.40 -18.17
N ALA A 65 4.22 -13.49 -17.96
CA ALA A 65 4.02 -14.73 -18.71
C ALA A 65 2.65 -15.37 -18.44
N LYS A 66 2.18 -15.41 -17.18
CA LYS A 66 0.84 -15.87 -16.79
C LYS A 66 -0.23 -15.08 -17.55
N ARG A 67 -0.12 -13.75 -17.60
CA ARG A 67 -1.08 -12.89 -18.32
C ARG A 67 -1.00 -13.03 -19.84
N GLY A 68 0.20 -13.10 -20.41
CA GLY A 68 0.37 -13.35 -21.85
C GLY A 68 -0.15 -14.73 -22.31
N LEU A 69 -0.16 -15.74 -21.43
CA LEU A 69 -0.83 -17.01 -21.69
C LEU A 69 -2.36 -16.87 -21.69
N VAL A 70 -2.93 -16.07 -20.79
CA VAL A 70 -4.37 -15.77 -20.76
C VAL A 70 -4.80 -15.01 -22.01
N GLU A 71 -4.03 -14.01 -22.46
CA GLU A 71 -4.33 -13.26 -23.69
C GLU A 71 -4.32 -14.16 -24.93
N ARG A 72 -3.33 -15.06 -25.05
CA ARG A 72 -3.26 -16.04 -26.17
C ARG A 72 -4.43 -17.02 -26.20
N ASN A 73 -5.04 -17.30 -25.05
CA ASN A 73 -6.15 -18.23 -24.91
C ASN A 73 -7.53 -17.55 -25.00
N LYS A 74 -7.60 -16.22 -25.15
CA LYS A 74 -8.85 -15.50 -25.35
C LYS A 74 -9.36 -15.82 -26.77
N PRO A 75 -10.61 -16.30 -26.95
CA PRO A 75 -11.15 -16.55 -28.28
C PRO A 75 -11.12 -15.27 -29.09
N ALA A 76 -10.63 -15.37 -30.34
CA ALA A 76 -10.56 -14.24 -31.25
C ALA A 76 -11.94 -13.58 -31.36
N ALA A 77 -11.99 -12.27 -31.15
CA ALA A 77 -13.20 -11.49 -31.41
C ALA A 77 -13.65 -11.71 -32.87
N PRO A 78 -14.97 -11.69 -33.17
CA PRO A 78 -15.44 -11.82 -34.54
C PRO A 78 -14.82 -10.73 -35.42
N ASP A 79 -14.27 -11.16 -36.55
CA ASP A 79 -13.30 -10.43 -37.36
C ASP A 79 -13.86 -9.12 -37.95
N GLY A 80 -13.46 -7.99 -37.35
CA GLY A 80 -13.66 -6.65 -37.88
C GLY A 80 -12.40 -6.16 -38.60
N HIS A 81 -12.36 -6.36 -39.92
CA HIS A 81 -11.46 -5.77 -40.93
C HIS A 81 -10.25 -4.95 -40.41
N ARG A 82 -9.06 -5.56 -40.41
CA ARG A 82 -7.76 -4.85 -40.30
C ARG A 82 -7.13 -4.61 -41.68
N PRO A 83 -6.57 -3.42 -41.97
CA PRO A 83 -5.71 -3.25 -43.13
C PRO A 83 -4.29 -3.74 -42.85
N ARG A 84 -3.75 -4.41 -43.87
CA ARG A 84 -2.45 -5.09 -43.97
C ARG A 84 -1.30 -4.06 -43.99
N ARG A 85 -0.35 -4.13 -43.05
CA ARG A 85 0.94 -3.40 -43.13
C ARG A 85 2.07 -4.36 -43.48
N GLN A 86 2.83 -3.98 -44.50
CA GLN A 86 3.89 -4.74 -45.14
C GLN A 86 5.11 -4.98 -44.24
N ASP A 87 5.65 -6.18 -44.42
CA ASP A 87 6.93 -6.69 -43.99
C ASP A 87 8.10 -5.90 -44.62
N GLN A 88 9.08 -5.49 -43.81
CA GLN A 88 10.46 -5.28 -44.24
C GLN A 88 11.42 -5.73 -43.13
N SER A 89 12.07 -6.86 -43.41
CA SER A 89 13.24 -7.40 -42.76
C SER A 89 14.45 -6.47 -42.86
N GLY A 90 15.11 -6.20 -41.74
CA GLY A 90 16.44 -5.58 -41.67
C GLY A 90 17.12 -5.96 -40.38
N ALA A 91 17.89 -7.05 -40.41
CA ALA A 91 18.75 -7.46 -39.30
C ALA A 91 19.98 -6.55 -39.24
N THR A 92 20.15 -5.84 -38.14
CA THR A 92 21.45 -5.30 -37.70
C THR A 92 21.57 -5.48 -36.20
N SER A 93 22.54 -6.33 -35.82
CA SER A 93 23.07 -6.49 -34.48
C SER A 93 23.68 -5.17 -34.00
N SER A 94 23.10 -4.56 -32.99
CA SER A 94 23.77 -3.55 -32.18
C SER A 94 23.51 -3.87 -30.71
N ALA A 95 24.58 -4.30 -30.02
CA ALA A 95 24.59 -4.50 -28.59
C ALA A 95 24.06 -3.24 -27.87
N PRO A 96 23.17 -3.36 -26.87
CA PRO A 96 22.80 -2.20 -26.08
C PRO A 96 23.96 -1.91 -25.13
N THR A 97 24.73 -0.87 -25.45
CA THR A 97 25.55 -0.16 -24.49
C THR A 97 24.68 0.21 -23.29
N ALA A 98 24.96 -0.42 -22.15
CA ALA A 98 24.33 -0.19 -20.86
C ALA A 98 24.45 1.29 -20.48
N HIS A 99 23.43 2.07 -20.82
CA HIS A 99 23.13 3.29 -20.11
C HIS A 99 22.27 2.86 -18.93
N SER A 100 22.89 2.80 -17.75
CA SER A 100 22.17 2.57 -16.50
C SER A 100 21.05 3.60 -16.38
N PRO A 101 19.77 3.19 -16.36
CA PRO A 101 18.70 4.13 -16.10
C PRO A 101 18.78 4.54 -14.63
N THR A 102 19.09 5.81 -14.38
CA THR A 102 18.95 6.44 -13.08
C THR A 102 17.46 6.67 -12.83
N TYR A 103 16.84 5.84 -12.01
CA TYR A 103 15.46 6.04 -11.55
C TYR A 103 15.45 6.92 -10.29
N ALA A 104 14.56 7.92 -10.25
CA ALA A 104 14.40 8.84 -9.12
C ALA A 104 13.53 8.28 -7.97
N THR A 105 12.91 7.12 -8.18
CA THR A 105 12.02 6.43 -7.22
C THR A 105 12.24 4.93 -7.25
N ILE A 106 12.19 4.32 -6.07
CA ILE A 106 12.35 2.88 -5.84
C ILE A 106 11.20 2.13 -6.53
N GLN A 107 11.55 1.25 -7.46
CA GLN A 107 10.58 0.38 -8.13
C GLN A 107 10.30 -0.85 -7.27
N ASN A 108 9.22 -1.60 -7.58
CA ASN A 108 8.86 -2.85 -6.89
C ASN A 108 9.94 -3.96 -6.98
N SER A 109 11.09 -3.67 -7.60
CA SER A 109 12.31 -4.47 -7.75
C SER A 109 13.27 -4.43 -6.55
N THR A 110 12.79 -4.14 -5.33
CA THR A 110 13.68 -3.79 -4.22
C THR A 110 13.57 -4.81 -3.08
N CYS A 111 14.68 -5.53 -2.87
CA CYS A 111 14.90 -6.51 -1.80
C CYS A 111 15.04 -5.81 -0.43
N VAL A 112 13.94 -5.23 0.06
CA VAL A 112 13.87 -4.49 1.32
C VAL A 112 12.68 -5.01 2.10
N ALA A 113 12.85 -5.18 3.41
CA ALA A 113 11.75 -5.56 4.28
C ALA A 113 10.63 -4.51 4.18
N ALA A 114 9.40 -4.96 3.97
CA ALA A 114 8.25 -4.09 4.00
C ALA A 114 8.01 -3.63 5.45
N PRO A 115 7.98 -2.32 5.75
CA PRO A 115 7.76 -1.82 7.09
C PRO A 115 6.45 -2.30 7.68
N GLU A 116 6.42 -2.52 8.99
CA GLU A 116 5.25 -3.06 9.68
C GLU A 116 4.42 -1.96 10.34
N VAL A 117 3.09 -2.12 10.27
CA VAL A 117 2.10 -1.35 11.03
C VAL A 117 1.16 -2.29 11.76
N ASN A 118 0.25 -1.76 12.59
CA ASN A 118 -0.81 -2.60 13.17
C ASN A 118 -1.90 -2.95 12.14
N GLU A 119 -2.71 -3.95 12.48
CA GLU A 119 -3.83 -4.44 11.68
C GLU A 119 -4.99 -3.42 11.54
N GLY A 120 -4.87 -2.26 12.19
CA GLY A 120 -5.91 -1.26 12.20
C GLY A 120 -7.20 -1.72 12.90
N PRO A 121 -8.26 -0.90 12.86
CA PRO A 121 -9.46 -1.15 13.64
C PRO A 121 -10.43 -2.17 13.00
N TYR A 122 -10.16 -2.64 11.78
CA TYR A 122 -11.12 -3.42 10.98
C TYR A 122 -10.68 -4.83 10.65
N PHE A 123 -9.58 -5.32 11.22
CA PHE A 123 -9.23 -6.73 11.09
C PHE A 123 -10.22 -7.60 11.87
N ILE A 124 -10.61 -8.71 11.25
CA ILE A 124 -11.54 -9.69 11.82
C ILE A 124 -10.83 -11.04 11.79
N ASN A 125 -10.88 -11.75 12.90
CA ASN A 125 -10.33 -13.09 13.00
C ASN A 125 -11.28 -14.11 12.37
N ASN A 126 -10.69 -15.22 11.94
CA ASN A 126 -11.37 -16.39 11.38
C ASN A 126 -12.07 -16.18 10.04
N GLU A 127 -11.50 -15.31 9.20
CA GLU A 127 -11.97 -15.03 7.85
C GLU A 127 -11.84 -16.23 6.89
N HIS A 128 -12.49 -16.12 5.74
CA HIS A 128 -12.48 -17.16 4.69
C HIS A 128 -11.10 -17.35 4.05
N LEU A 129 -10.71 -18.61 3.85
CA LEU A 129 -9.64 -18.96 2.91
C LEU A 129 -10.19 -18.92 1.48
N ARG A 130 -9.94 -17.83 0.74
CA ARG A 130 -10.41 -17.63 -0.64
C ARG A 130 -9.57 -16.59 -1.40
N GLN A 131 -9.50 -16.73 -2.73
CA GLN A 131 -8.82 -15.79 -3.62
C GLN A 131 -9.76 -14.74 -4.23
N ASP A 132 -11.01 -15.12 -4.49
CA ASP A 132 -12.04 -14.17 -4.91
C ASP A 132 -12.75 -13.64 -3.67
N ILE A 133 -12.55 -12.36 -3.40
CA ILE A 133 -13.07 -11.67 -2.22
C ILE A 133 -14.13 -10.64 -2.57
N SER A 134 -14.50 -10.48 -3.85
CA SER A 134 -15.40 -9.40 -4.27
C SER A 134 -16.81 -9.55 -3.68
N GLU A 135 -17.27 -10.80 -3.57
CA GLU A 135 -18.68 -11.12 -3.29
C GLU A 135 -19.63 -10.31 -4.18
N ASP A 136 -20.57 -9.58 -3.58
CA ASP A 136 -21.60 -8.76 -4.22
C ASP A 136 -21.21 -7.29 -4.33
N GLN A 137 -19.94 -6.93 -4.06
CA GLN A 137 -19.54 -5.53 -4.05
C GLN A 137 -19.35 -4.97 -5.45
N ASP A 138 -20.07 -3.87 -5.71
CA ASP A 138 -19.90 -3.08 -6.92
C ASP A 138 -18.60 -2.28 -6.88
N GLY A 139 -17.88 -2.25 -8.01
CA GLY A 139 -16.68 -1.45 -8.19
C GLY A 139 -15.94 -1.80 -9.48
N VAL A 140 -14.81 -1.12 -9.70
CA VAL A 140 -13.89 -1.44 -10.79
C VAL A 140 -13.23 -2.78 -10.47
N PRO A 141 -13.26 -3.78 -11.37
CA PRO A 141 -12.61 -5.06 -11.12
C PRO A 141 -11.12 -4.91 -10.83
N LEU A 142 -10.62 -5.60 -9.80
CA LEU A 142 -9.22 -5.60 -9.41
C LEU A 142 -8.69 -7.03 -9.39
N VAL A 143 -7.59 -7.26 -10.11
CA VAL A 143 -6.75 -8.45 -9.93
C VAL A 143 -5.49 -8.00 -9.21
N LEU A 144 -5.22 -8.55 -8.03
CA LEU A 144 -4.07 -8.17 -7.20
C LEU A 144 -3.11 -9.36 -7.07
N ASP A 145 -1.90 -9.19 -7.63
CA ASP A 145 -0.83 -10.17 -7.52
C ASP A 145 0.19 -9.74 -6.46
N ILE A 146 0.33 -10.55 -5.40
CA ILE A 146 1.29 -10.31 -4.32
C ILE A 146 2.38 -11.38 -4.37
N GLY A 147 3.62 -10.96 -4.53
CA GLY A 147 4.78 -11.80 -4.26
C GLY A 147 5.21 -11.67 -2.80
N VAL A 148 5.62 -12.77 -2.19
CA VAL A 148 6.17 -12.81 -0.83
C VAL A 148 7.56 -13.39 -0.90
N MET A 149 8.52 -12.68 -0.32
CA MET A 149 9.94 -13.01 -0.44
C MET A 149 10.65 -12.81 0.89
N ASP A 150 11.47 -13.78 1.28
CA ASP A 150 12.39 -13.61 2.41
C ASP A 150 13.56 -12.72 1.99
N VAL A 151 13.74 -11.58 2.66
CA VAL A 151 14.77 -10.59 2.29
C VAL A 151 16.18 -10.98 2.72
N THR A 152 16.32 -12.02 3.54
CA THR A 152 17.62 -12.55 3.98
C THR A 152 18.15 -13.62 3.03
N THR A 153 17.27 -14.50 2.55
CA THR A 153 17.63 -15.58 1.62
C THR A 153 17.41 -15.22 0.16
N CYS A 154 16.66 -14.14 -0.10
CA CYS A 154 16.23 -13.72 -1.43
C CYS A 154 15.42 -14.80 -2.15
N GLN A 155 14.78 -15.70 -1.40
CA GLN A 155 13.95 -16.77 -1.95
C GLN A 155 12.46 -16.42 -1.81
N PRO A 156 11.64 -16.85 -2.78
CA PRO A 156 10.20 -16.83 -2.61
C PRO A 156 9.77 -17.60 -1.37
N LEU A 157 8.78 -17.08 -0.66
CA LEU A 157 8.22 -17.74 0.51
C LEU A 157 6.96 -18.51 0.09
N GLU A 158 7.14 -19.79 -0.22
CA GLU A 158 6.04 -20.73 -0.53
C GLU A 158 5.21 -21.05 0.72
N GLN A 159 3.90 -21.31 0.52
CA GLN A 159 2.95 -21.68 1.58
C GLN A 159 2.84 -20.65 2.71
N ALA A 160 3.16 -19.38 2.44
CA ALA A 160 2.82 -18.27 3.31
C ALA A 160 1.36 -17.90 3.07
N LEU A 161 0.57 -17.83 4.13
CA LEU A 161 -0.78 -17.30 4.06
C LEU A 161 -0.70 -15.78 3.94
N VAL A 162 -1.24 -15.24 2.85
CA VAL A 162 -1.48 -13.80 2.70
C VAL A 162 -2.95 -13.55 2.96
N GLU A 163 -3.26 -12.69 3.92
CA GLU A 163 -4.61 -12.20 4.19
C GLU A 163 -4.71 -10.72 3.78
N ILE A 164 -5.77 -10.37 3.07
CA ILE A 164 -6.06 -8.99 2.69
C ILE A 164 -7.46 -8.58 3.10
N TRP A 165 -7.61 -7.29 3.42
CA TRP A 165 -8.91 -6.67 3.65
C TRP A 165 -8.90 -5.21 3.25
N HIS A 166 -10.03 -4.72 2.73
CA HIS A 166 -10.18 -3.31 2.39
C HIS A 166 -11.64 -2.86 2.42
N CYS A 167 -11.84 -1.54 2.37
CA CYS A 167 -13.17 -0.97 2.24
C CYS A 167 -13.71 -1.11 0.82
N ASN A 168 -15.04 -1.14 0.69
CA ASN A 168 -15.72 -1.06 -0.59
C ASN A 168 -15.59 0.34 -1.23
N ALA A 169 -16.19 0.50 -2.41
CA ALA A 169 -16.11 1.73 -3.21
C ALA A 169 -16.49 3.02 -2.46
N THR A 170 -17.37 2.94 -1.45
CA THR A 170 -17.84 4.12 -0.69
C THR A 170 -17.14 4.31 0.65
N GLY A 171 -16.19 3.45 1.01
CA GLY A 171 -15.41 3.55 2.24
C GLY A 171 -15.93 2.74 3.42
N GLN A 172 -16.81 1.75 3.19
CA GLN A 172 -17.32 0.87 4.24
C GLN A 172 -16.57 -0.45 4.30
N TYR A 173 -16.31 -0.93 5.51
CA TYR A 173 -15.77 -2.26 5.77
C TYR A 173 -16.89 -3.23 6.15
N SER A 174 -16.87 -4.42 5.56
CA SER A 174 -17.69 -5.55 6.01
C SER A 174 -17.40 -5.89 7.47
N GLY A 175 -18.40 -6.32 8.22
CA GLY A 175 -18.32 -6.45 9.68
C GLY A 175 -18.47 -5.13 10.43
N PHE A 176 -18.47 -3.97 9.77
CA PHE A 176 -18.53 -2.63 10.39
C PHE A 176 -19.45 -1.66 9.64
N THR A 177 -20.43 -2.15 8.90
CA THR A 177 -21.25 -1.34 7.96
C THR A 177 -22.05 -0.22 8.65
N THR A 178 -22.39 -0.40 9.93
CA THR A 178 -23.13 0.61 10.73
C THR A 178 -22.28 1.23 11.84
N ALA A 179 -20.96 0.98 11.84
CA ALA A 179 -20.07 1.51 12.86
C ALA A 179 -19.98 3.04 12.74
N LYS A 180 -20.33 3.75 13.81
CA LYS A 180 -20.07 5.19 13.92
C LYS A 180 -18.59 5.39 14.23
N LEU A 181 -17.80 5.60 13.19
CA LEU A 181 -16.41 6.00 13.35
C LEU A 181 -16.38 7.42 13.92
N ASP A 182 -15.81 7.61 15.13
CA ASP A 182 -15.55 8.94 15.64
C ASP A 182 -14.56 9.63 14.68
N PRO A 183 -14.92 10.76 14.05
CA PRO A 183 -14.01 11.50 13.16
C PRO A 183 -12.70 11.93 13.86
N ARG A 184 -12.65 11.94 15.19
CA ARG A 184 -11.43 12.21 15.98
C ARG A 184 -10.55 10.98 16.20
N SER A 185 -11.03 9.78 15.92
CA SER A 185 -10.21 8.56 15.91
C SER A 185 -9.35 8.43 14.65
N GLY A 186 -9.56 9.33 13.67
CA GLY A 186 -8.72 9.55 12.49
C GLY A 186 -7.38 10.22 12.78
N ASN A 187 -6.95 10.30 14.04
CA ASN A 187 -5.53 10.39 14.31
C ASN A 187 -4.91 9.07 13.87
N ALA A 188 -4.23 9.11 12.73
CA ALA A 188 -3.25 8.11 12.32
C ALA A 188 -2.44 7.70 13.56
N PRO A 189 -2.14 6.40 13.76
CA PRO A 189 -1.25 6.01 14.82
C PRO A 189 0.06 6.75 14.60
N THR A 190 0.39 7.69 15.49
CA THR A 190 1.78 8.11 15.62
C THR A 190 2.51 6.90 16.15
N GLY A 191 3.33 6.26 15.30
CA GLY A 191 4.16 5.12 15.63
C GLY A 191 4.93 5.36 16.94
N GLY A 192 4.42 4.79 18.02
CA GLY A 192 5.04 4.79 19.33
C GLY A 192 5.49 3.39 19.63
N ASN A 193 6.78 3.12 19.42
CA ASN A 193 7.45 1.91 19.89
C ASN A 193 7.29 1.81 21.40
N ASN A 194 6.36 0.99 21.90
CA ASN A 194 6.42 0.48 23.26
C ASN A 194 5.73 -0.89 23.34
N PRO A 195 6.47 -1.97 23.66
CA PRO A 195 5.87 -3.25 23.95
C PRO A 195 5.23 -3.15 25.34
N VAL A 196 3.89 -3.18 25.41
CA VAL A 196 3.17 -3.31 26.68
C VAL A 196 2.85 -4.79 26.92
N PRO A 197 3.34 -5.39 28.01
CA PRO A 197 2.97 -6.77 28.36
C PRO A 197 1.57 -6.76 28.98
N PHE A 198 0.66 -7.60 28.48
CA PHE A 198 -0.63 -7.81 29.12
C PHE A 198 -0.67 -9.18 29.81
N ASN A 199 -0.80 -9.15 31.13
CA ASN A 199 -0.97 -10.33 31.96
C ASN A 199 -2.46 -10.73 31.96
N SER A 200 -2.76 -11.92 31.45
CA SER A 200 -4.12 -12.45 31.32
C SER A 200 -4.55 -13.16 32.61
N THR A 201 -5.65 -12.71 33.22
CA THR A 201 -6.45 -13.55 34.12
C THR A 201 -7.78 -13.86 33.44
N THR A 202 -7.94 -15.12 33.07
CA THR A 202 -9.13 -15.74 32.47
C THR A 202 -10.32 -15.72 33.43
N SER A 203 -11.52 -15.39 32.91
CA SER A 203 -12.76 -15.97 33.41
C SER A 203 -13.72 -16.30 32.27
N THR A 204 -14.23 -17.52 32.35
CA THR A 204 -15.16 -18.20 31.45
C THR A 204 -16.58 -17.67 31.62
N GLY A 205 -17.30 -17.47 30.51
CA GLY A 205 -18.76 -17.26 30.56
C GLY A 205 -19.36 -16.94 29.21
N ALA A 206 -20.10 -17.91 28.65
CA ALA A 206 -20.94 -17.75 27.47
C ALA A 206 -22.07 -16.73 27.72
N GLY A 207 -22.23 -15.78 26.80
CA GLY A 207 -23.35 -14.83 26.83
C GLY A 207 -23.10 -13.58 26.01
N SER A 208 -23.75 -13.50 24.84
CA SER A 208 -23.85 -12.30 24.00
C SER A 208 -24.15 -11.06 24.85
N THR A 209 -23.15 -10.23 25.10
CA THR A 209 -23.31 -8.92 25.73
C THR A 209 -22.44 -7.88 25.05
N LYS A 210 -23.11 -6.79 24.67
CA LYS A 210 -22.58 -5.59 24.04
C LYS A 210 -21.71 -4.84 25.06
N THR A 211 -20.52 -5.35 25.34
CA THR A 211 -19.65 -4.78 26.39
C THR A 211 -18.87 -3.61 25.82
N THR A 212 -19.36 -2.41 26.08
CA THR A 212 -18.52 -1.20 26.00
C THR A 212 -17.57 -1.22 27.19
N LEU A 213 -16.39 -1.80 27.03
CA LEU A 213 -15.34 -1.77 28.04
C LEU A 213 -14.86 -0.31 28.21
N THR A 214 -15.24 0.31 29.32
CA THR A 214 -14.68 1.57 29.79
C THR A 214 -13.59 1.28 30.83
N GLY A 215 -12.33 1.33 30.43
CA GLY A 215 -11.20 1.21 31.36
C GLY A 215 -9.85 1.41 30.67
N VAL A 216 -9.11 2.44 31.10
CA VAL A 216 -7.77 2.87 30.65
C VAL A 216 -7.79 3.57 29.27
N ARG A 217 -6.97 4.63 29.10
CA ARG A 217 -6.86 5.45 27.87
C ARG A 217 -6.21 4.67 26.71
N GLY A 218 -6.77 3.51 26.36
CA GLY A 218 -6.44 2.69 25.21
C GLY A 218 -7.39 2.99 24.07
N ARG A 219 -6.86 3.02 22.84
CA ARG A 219 -7.62 3.21 21.60
C ARG A 219 -8.75 2.17 21.54
N ARG A 220 -10.00 2.62 21.49
CA ARG A 220 -11.18 1.75 21.46
C ARG A 220 -11.29 1.12 20.05
N VAL A 221 -10.99 -0.16 19.91
CA VAL A 221 -11.27 -0.90 18.66
C VAL A 221 -12.79 -1.03 18.54
N PRO A 222 -13.40 -0.67 17.40
CA PRO A 222 -14.83 -0.85 17.22
C PRO A 222 -15.18 -2.34 17.27
N GLY A 223 -16.26 -2.69 17.96
CA GLY A 223 -16.85 -4.02 17.84
C GLY A 223 -17.56 -4.16 16.49
N MET A 224 -17.57 -5.37 15.95
CA MET A 224 -18.32 -5.69 14.73
C MET A 224 -19.80 -5.30 14.85
N THR A 225 -20.38 -4.84 13.74
CA THR A 225 -21.80 -4.47 13.62
C THR A 225 -22.64 -5.48 12.85
N ASP A 226 -22.00 -6.37 12.09
CA ASP A 226 -22.61 -7.38 11.24
C ASP A 226 -21.61 -8.53 11.02
N GLN A 227 -22.01 -9.59 10.29
CA GLN A 227 -21.19 -10.76 9.96
C GLN A 227 -20.82 -10.80 8.47
N LEU A 228 -20.92 -9.68 7.75
CA LEU A 228 -20.54 -9.63 6.34
C LEU A 228 -19.02 -9.81 6.21
N THR A 229 -18.59 -10.43 5.12
CA THR A 229 -17.17 -10.75 4.88
C THR A 229 -16.62 -10.20 3.56
N PHE A 230 -17.43 -9.44 2.80
CA PHE A 230 -16.98 -8.92 1.50
C PHE A 230 -15.63 -8.21 1.59
N LEU A 231 -14.82 -8.35 0.55
CA LEU A 231 -13.50 -7.71 0.41
C LEU A 231 -12.50 -8.10 1.51
N ARG A 232 -12.62 -9.34 1.98
CA ARG A 232 -11.72 -10.00 2.94
C ARG A 232 -11.46 -11.42 2.51
N GLY A 233 -10.24 -11.88 2.75
CA GLY A 233 -9.90 -13.28 2.59
C GLY A 233 -8.40 -13.50 2.65
N GLY A 234 -8.01 -14.77 2.68
CA GLY A 234 -6.61 -15.14 2.57
C GLY A 234 -6.39 -16.35 1.68
N TRP A 235 -5.19 -16.44 1.14
CA TRP A 235 -4.76 -17.58 0.35
C TRP A 235 -3.26 -17.81 0.48
N ALA A 236 -2.84 -19.06 0.33
CA ALA A 236 -1.44 -19.42 0.40
C ALA A 236 -0.70 -19.00 -0.87
N THR A 237 0.53 -18.55 -0.71
CA THR A 237 1.46 -18.41 -1.83
C THR A 237 1.80 -19.78 -2.44
N ASP A 238 1.98 -19.80 -3.75
CA ASP A 238 2.42 -20.98 -4.49
C ASP A 238 3.93 -21.24 -4.33
N SER A 239 4.46 -22.22 -5.07
CA SER A 239 5.89 -22.58 -5.07
C SER A 239 6.81 -21.45 -5.53
N GLU A 240 6.24 -20.43 -6.16
CA GLU A 240 6.94 -19.24 -6.60
C GLU A 240 6.76 -18.09 -5.62
N GLY A 241 6.16 -18.30 -4.44
CA GLY A 241 5.89 -17.25 -3.46
C GLY A 241 4.82 -16.26 -3.93
N MET A 242 3.99 -16.62 -4.91
CA MET A 242 2.97 -15.73 -5.47
C MET A 242 1.57 -16.11 -5.01
N VAL A 243 0.74 -15.10 -4.82
CA VAL A 243 -0.71 -15.24 -4.64
C VAL A 243 -1.44 -14.20 -5.49
N GLU A 244 -2.59 -14.60 -6.03
CA GLU A 244 -3.48 -13.73 -6.80
C GLU A 244 -4.82 -13.61 -6.07
N PHE A 245 -5.33 -12.40 -5.95
CA PHE A 245 -6.68 -12.11 -5.46
C PHE A 245 -7.52 -11.45 -6.55
N LYS A 246 -8.82 -11.76 -6.56
CA LYS A 246 -9.83 -11.02 -7.31
C LYS A 246 -10.68 -10.22 -6.34
N SER A 247 -10.85 -8.94 -6.63
CA SER A 247 -11.59 -8.00 -5.80
C SER A 247 -12.15 -6.85 -6.65
N ILE A 248 -12.54 -5.76 -5.99
CA ILE A 248 -12.73 -4.45 -6.61
C ILE A 248 -11.64 -3.48 -6.16
N TYR A 249 -11.40 -2.43 -6.95
CA TYR A 249 -10.52 -1.34 -6.56
C TYR A 249 -11.05 -0.69 -5.27
N PRO A 250 -10.21 -0.48 -4.23
CA PRO A 250 -10.68 0.02 -2.93
C PRO A 250 -11.18 1.47 -3.01
N GLY A 251 -12.19 1.79 -2.21
CA GLY A 251 -12.56 3.17 -1.94
C GLY A 251 -11.61 3.83 -0.92
N TYR A 252 -12.10 4.87 -0.26
CA TYR A 252 -11.39 5.52 0.84
C TYR A 252 -12.36 5.92 1.95
N TYR A 253 -11.84 6.09 3.16
CA TYR A 253 -12.61 6.52 4.33
C TYR A 253 -11.89 7.62 5.09
N SER A 254 -12.63 8.31 5.97
CA SER A 254 -12.16 9.51 6.65
C SER A 254 -10.75 9.36 7.24
N GLY A 255 -9.85 10.25 6.81
CA GLY A 255 -8.49 10.36 7.33
C GLY A 255 -7.45 9.46 6.65
N ARG A 256 -7.83 8.66 5.63
CA ARG A 256 -6.94 7.69 5.00
C ARG A 256 -6.93 7.81 3.47
N ALA A 257 -5.77 7.54 2.88
CA ALA A 257 -5.63 7.38 1.43
C ALA A 257 -6.25 6.06 0.95
N VAL A 258 -6.28 5.83 -0.35
CA VAL A 258 -6.76 4.57 -0.95
C VAL A 258 -5.75 3.46 -0.63
N HIS A 259 -6.19 2.40 0.05
CA HIS A 259 -5.30 1.31 0.48
C HIS A 259 -6.00 -0.04 0.60
N ILE A 260 -5.19 -1.09 0.60
CA ILE A 260 -5.55 -2.47 0.98
C ILE A 260 -4.64 -2.87 2.13
N HIS A 261 -5.19 -3.45 3.19
CA HIS A 261 -4.36 -4.05 4.22
C HIS A 261 -3.85 -5.42 3.78
N ALA A 262 -2.63 -5.76 4.20
CA ALA A 262 -2.04 -7.07 3.96
C ALA A 262 -1.40 -7.63 5.23
N MET A 263 -1.58 -8.93 5.45
CA MET A 263 -0.96 -9.67 6.55
C MET A 263 -0.35 -10.95 5.99
N VAL A 264 0.84 -11.32 6.47
CA VAL A 264 1.52 -12.55 6.05
C VAL A 264 1.79 -13.43 7.25
N GLN A 265 1.32 -14.67 7.20
CA GLN A 265 1.54 -15.68 8.23
C GLN A 265 2.26 -16.91 7.66
N THR A 266 3.08 -17.54 8.49
CA THR A 266 3.71 -18.85 8.23
C THR A 266 3.19 -19.87 9.24
N ASN A 267 3.23 -21.16 8.92
CA ASN A 267 2.74 -22.23 9.81
C ASN A 267 1.27 -22.03 10.23
N TYR A 268 0.45 -21.45 9.36
CA TYR A 268 -0.97 -21.21 9.63
C TYR A 268 -1.75 -22.53 9.66
N SER A 269 -3.00 -22.48 10.12
CA SER A 269 -3.92 -23.61 10.08
C SER A 269 -5.29 -23.15 9.60
N VAL A 270 -6.03 -24.06 8.99
CA VAL A 270 -7.38 -23.82 8.47
C VAL A 270 -8.31 -24.80 9.17
N ALA A 271 -9.44 -24.29 9.67
CA ALA A 271 -10.45 -25.10 10.30
C ALA A 271 -11.23 -25.92 9.25
N ALA A 272 -11.95 -26.96 9.71
CA ALA A 272 -12.69 -27.85 8.82
C ALA A 272 -13.78 -27.15 8.00
N ASN A 273 -14.29 -26.00 8.48
CA ASN A 273 -15.27 -25.18 7.78
C ASN A 273 -14.65 -24.22 6.74
N GLY A 274 -13.33 -24.27 6.53
CA GLY A 274 -12.62 -23.40 5.58
C GLY A 274 -12.25 -22.01 6.12
N SER A 275 -12.50 -21.73 7.41
CA SER A 275 -11.99 -20.51 8.06
C SER A 275 -10.50 -20.62 8.39
N ILE A 276 -9.80 -19.51 8.27
CA ILE A 276 -8.42 -19.37 8.74
C ILE A 276 -8.43 -19.42 10.27
N ILE A 277 -7.50 -20.12 10.91
CA ILE A 277 -7.34 -20.04 12.38
C ILE A 277 -6.33 -18.93 12.66
N SER A 278 -6.81 -17.68 12.80
CA SER A 278 -5.97 -16.47 12.75
C SER A 278 -4.78 -16.49 13.72
N HIS A 279 -4.92 -17.14 14.88
CA HIS A 279 -3.87 -17.20 15.91
C HIS A 279 -3.04 -18.50 15.90
N ALA A 280 -3.23 -19.40 14.92
CA ALA A 280 -2.46 -20.64 14.84
C ALA A 280 -1.06 -20.45 14.23
N GLY A 281 -0.92 -19.45 13.35
CA GLY A 281 0.31 -19.17 12.62
C GLY A 281 1.33 -18.30 13.36
N SER A 282 2.49 -18.15 12.74
CA SER A 282 3.49 -17.13 13.07
C SER A 282 3.29 -15.95 12.15
N LEU A 283 2.90 -14.81 12.72
CA LEU A 283 2.72 -13.55 12.01
C LEU A 283 4.06 -12.95 11.60
N ARG A 284 4.30 -12.82 10.29
CA ARG A 284 5.57 -12.39 9.69
C ARG A 284 5.54 -11.00 9.08
N HIS A 285 4.37 -10.44 8.83
CA HIS A 285 4.23 -9.07 8.37
C HIS A 285 2.78 -8.60 8.57
N ILE A 286 2.62 -7.31 8.90
CA ILE A 286 1.36 -6.58 8.77
C ILE A 286 1.69 -5.24 8.11
N GLY A 287 1.03 -4.93 7.00
CA GLY A 287 1.30 -3.74 6.21
C GLY A 287 0.05 -3.23 5.51
N GLN A 288 0.24 -2.17 4.73
CA GLN A 288 -0.79 -1.59 3.88
C GLN A 288 -0.21 -1.26 2.51
N LEU A 289 -0.93 -1.67 1.47
CA LEU A 289 -0.62 -1.44 0.08
C LEU A 289 -1.40 -0.21 -0.38
N PHE A 290 -0.72 0.72 -1.03
CA PHE A 290 -1.29 1.98 -1.51
C PHE A 290 -1.33 2.02 -3.02
N PHE A 291 -2.12 2.95 -3.55
CA PHE A 291 -2.29 3.11 -5.00
C PHE A 291 -1.84 4.49 -5.43
N ASP A 292 -1.41 4.60 -6.69
CA ASP A 292 -1.06 5.89 -7.26
C ASP A 292 -2.25 6.86 -7.21
N ASP A 293 -2.00 8.10 -6.77
CA ASP A 293 -3.05 9.09 -6.60
C ASP A 293 -3.67 9.48 -7.95
N SER A 294 -2.90 9.49 -9.06
CA SER A 294 -3.42 9.87 -10.38
C SER A 294 -4.35 8.81 -10.97
N LEU A 295 -4.09 7.52 -10.73
CA LEU A 295 -5.03 6.46 -11.06
C LEU A 295 -6.26 6.52 -10.16
N SER A 296 -6.04 6.68 -8.85
CA SER A 296 -7.12 6.77 -7.87
C SER A 296 -8.09 7.91 -8.19
N ASP A 297 -7.60 9.09 -8.58
CA ASP A 297 -8.45 10.24 -8.91
C ASP A 297 -9.37 9.98 -10.12
N LYS A 298 -8.94 9.15 -11.07
CA LYS A 298 -9.80 8.71 -12.19
C LYS A 298 -10.88 7.75 -11.71
N ILE A 299 -10.52 6.75 -10.92
CA ILE A 299 -11.46 5.69 -10.49
C ILE A 299 -12.47 6.21 -9.47
N VAL A 300 -12.02 6.90 -8.42
CA VAL A 300 -12.88 7.25 -7.28
C VAL A 300 -13.89 8.36 -7.58
N THR A 301 -13.82 8.95 -8.77
CA THR A 301 -14.78 9.96 -9.25
C THR A 301 -15.85 9.38 -10.17
N GLN A 302 -15.88 8.07 -10.38
CA GLN A 302 -16.76 7.39 -11.33
C GLN A 302 -17.71 6.40 -10.63
N GLY A 303 -18.85 6.13 -11.29
CA GLY A 303 -19.79 5.07 -10.91
C GLY A 303 -20.17 5.09 -9.42
N VAL A 304 -20.12 3.91 -8.79
CA VAL A 304 -20.46 3.74 -7.36
C VAL A 304 -19.51 4.46 -6.40
N TYR A 305 -18.27 4.75 -6.82
CA TYR A 305 -17.30 5.45 -5.98
C TYR A 305 -17.72 6.90 -5.72
N ALA A 306 -18.33 7.55 -6.71
CA ALA A 306 -18.81 8.93 -6.61
C ALA A 306 -19.91 9.13 -5.55
N ASN A 307 -20.52 8.04 -5.05
CA ASN A 307 -21.54 8.08 -4.01
C ASN A 307 -20.97 8.17 -2.58
N THR A 308 -19.65 8.19 -2.42
CA THR A 308 -19.03 8.35 -1.10
C THR A 308 -19.32 9.72 -0.48
N THR A 309 -19.54 9.76 0.83
CA THR A 309 -19.63 10.99 1.62
C THR A 309 -18.30 11.34 2.30
N GLN A 310 -17.27 10.53 2.07
CA GLN A 310 -15.96 10.67 2.70
C GLN A 310 -15.12 11.74 1.99
N ARG A 311 -14.18 12.35 2.72
CA ARG A 311 -13.22 13.29 2.15
C ARG A 311 -11.94 12.57 1.74
N ARG A 312 -11.56 12.69 0.47
CA ARG A 312 -10.31 12.13 -0.08
C ARG A 312 -9.08 12.70 0.64
N VAL A 313 -8.17 11.82 1.06
CA VAL A 313 -6.85 12.15 1.58
C VAL A 313 -5.83 11.56 0.61
N TYR A 314 -4.90 12.37 0.11
CA TYR A 314 -3.83 11.93 -0.81
C TYR A 314 -2.72 11.18 -0.06
N ASN A 315 -1.93 10.37 -0.77
CA ASN A 315 -0.84 9.60 -0.18
C ASN A 315 0.12 10.47 0.64
N SER A 316 0.47 11.66 0.11
CA SER A 316 1.34 12.65 0.79
C SER A 316 0.78 13.26 2.09
N LYS A 317 -0.45 12.89 2.48
CA LYS A 317 -1.15 13.35 3.68
C LYS A 317 -1.60 12.21 4.59
N ASP A 318 -1.29 10.96 4.25
CA ASP A 318 -1.59 9.80 5.09
C ASP A 318 -0.31 9.40 5.86
N GLY A 319 -0.33 9.54 7.19
CA GLY A 319 0.83 9.20 8.02
C GLY A 319 1.22 7.71 7.98
N ILE A 320 0.26 6.82 7.68
CA ILE A 320 0.58 5.39 7.50
C ILE A 320 1.35 5.18 6.20
N MET A 321 1.06 5.97 5.16
CA MET A 321 1.80 5.88 3.91
C MET A 321 3.27 6.29 4.10
N ASP A 322 3.53 7.30 4.93
CA ASP A 322 4.89 7.69 5.30
C ASP A 322 5.60 6.55 6.06
N ASP A 323 4.93 5.92 7.03
CA ASP A 323 5.47 4.77 7.77
C ASP A 323 5.73 3.55 6.85
N GLN A 324 4.82 3.26 5.93
CA GLN A 324 4.91 2.13 5.01
C GLN A 324 5.96 2.34 3.91
N ASN A 325 6.39 3.57 3.64
CA ASN A 325 7.50 3.88 2.74
C ASN A 325 8.85 4.07 3.46
N ALA A 326 8.93 3.71 4.74
CA ALA A 326 10.17 3.74 5.49
C ALA A 326 11.21 2.74 4.94
N ASP A 327 12.46 2.91 5.39
CA ASP A 327 13.58 1.99 5.15
C ASP A 327 13.91 1.68 3.68
N GLY A 328 13.36 2.45 2.74
CA GLY A 328 13.57 2.28 1.30
C GLY A 328 12.66 1.24 0.66
N TYR A 329 11.57 0.87 1.32
CA TYR A 329 10.47 0.14 0.69
C TYR A 329 9.54 1.13 -0.04
N ASN A 330 8.77 0.63 -1.00
CA ASN A 330 7.71 1.38 -1.67
C ASN A 330 6.41 0.59 -1.58
N ALA A 331 5.46 1.09 -0.81
CA ALA A 331 4.16 0.46 -0.59
C ALA A 331 3.13 0.77 -1.70
N ILE A 332 3.49 1.58 -2.71
CA ILE A 332 2.62 1.84 -3.86
C ILE A 332 2.66 0.65 -4.81
N VAL A 333 1.51 0.03 -5.06
CA VAL A 333 1.39 -1.07 -6.02
C VAL A 333 1.62 -0.57 -7.44
N SER A 334 2.30 -1.38 -8.26
CA SER A 334 2.38 -1.14 -9.69
C SER A 334 1.06 -1.55 -10.34
N THR A 335 0.64 -0.83 -11.39
CA THR A 335 -0.68 -1.05 -12.01
C THR A 335 -0.63 -1.09 -13.53
N GLU A 336 -1.50 -1.90 -14.12
CA GLU A 336 -1.78 -2.00 -15.55
C GLU A 336 -3.30 -2.06 -15.76
N LEU A 337 -3.80 -1.53 -16.87
CA LEU A 337 -5.22 -1.64 -17.23
C LEU A 337 -5.50 -3.04 -17.80
N LEU A 338 -6.62 -3.64 -17.41
CA LEU A 338 -7.09 -4.92 -17.97
C LEU A 338 -7.88 -4.73 -19.27
N GLY A 339 -8.27 -3.50 -19.58
CA GLY A 339 -8.97 -3.12 -20.81
C GLY A 339 -8.51 -1.77 -21.37
N GLU A 340 -9.41 -1.09 -22.07
CA GLU A 340 -9.11 0.18 -22.73
C GLU A 340 -9.19 1.37 -21.77
N SER A 341 -9.93 1.23 -20.66
CA SER A 341 -10.05 2.25 -19.61
C SER A 341 -9.85 1.67 -18.21
N GLU A 342 -9.71 2.56 -17.22
CA GLU A 342 -9.67 2.19 -15.82
C GLU A 342 -10.93 1.46 -15.32
N THR A 343 -12.08 1.60 -15.99
CA THR A 343 -13.32 0.92 -15.57
C THR A 343 -13.39 -0.54 -16.00
N ASP A 344 -12.61 -0.92 -17.02
CA ASP A 344 -12.58 -2.31 -17.52
C ASP A 344 -11.84 -3.26 -16.55
N GLY A 345 -11.10 -2.68 -15.60
CA GLY A 345 -10.42 -3.37 -14.53
C GLY A 345 -8.94 -3.04 -14.44
N ILE A 346 -8.37 -3.29 -13.27
CA ILE A 346 -6.99 -2.99 -12.93
C ILE A 346 -6.27 -4.29 -12.55
N LEU A 347 -5.10 -4.51 -13.14
CA LEU A 347 -4.10 -5.41 -12.61
C LEU A 347 -3.19 -4.60 -11.68
N ALA A 348 -3.17 -4.94 -10.40
CA ALA A 348 -2.22 -4.40 -9.44
C ALA A 348 -1.22 -5.46 -9.03
N TYR A 349 0.03 -5.07 -8.81
CA TYR A 349 1.06 -6.00 -8.37
C TYR A 349 2.15 -5.38 -7.48
N ILE A 350 2.62 -6.17 -6.53
CA ILE A 350 3.65 -5.78 -5.56
C ILE A 350 4.37 -7.01 -5.00
N THR A 351 5.57 -6.80 -4.45
CA THR A 351 6.32 -7.81 -3.70
C THR A 351 6.51 -7.34 -2.27
N ILE A 352 6.03 -8.13 -1.31
CA ILE A 352 6.23 -7.89 0.12
C ILE A 352 7.51 -8.61 0.55
N GLY A 353 8.51 -7.84 0.96
CA GLY A 353 9.73 -8.36 1.57
C GLY A 353 9.50 -8.68 3.04
N ILE A 354 9.71 -9.94 3.43
CA ILE A 354 9.58 -10.43 4.79
C ILE A 354 10.94 -10.43 5.48
N ASP A 355 11.05 -9.73 6.62
CA ASP A 355 12.12 -9.98 7.59
C ASP A 355 11.76 -11.24 8.41
N PRO A 356 12.48 -12.36 8.26
CA PRO A 356 12.14 -13.60 8.96
C PRO A 356 12.34 -13.51 10.47
N THR A 357 13.03 -12.47 10.96
CA THR A 357 13.20 -12.21 12.40
C THR A 357 12.02 -11.48 13.02
N PHE A 358 11.16 -10.84 12.21
CA PHE A 358 9.94 -10.23 12.70
C PHE A 358 8.94 -11.31 13.17
N VAL A 359 8.34 -11.03 14.32
CA VAL A 359 7.22 -11.80 14.88
C VAL A 359 6.20 -10.79 15.42
N GLY A 360 5.06 -10.70 14.75
CA GLY A 360 3.94 -9.86 15.18
C GLY A 360 2.96 -10.60 16.08
N SER A 361 1.97 -9.87 16.58
CA SER A 361 0.78 -10.45 17.21
C SER A 361 -0.48 -9.77 16.68
N ILE A 362 -1.55 -10.56 16.55
CA ILE A 362 -2.89 -10.06 16.24
C ILE A 362 -3.56 -9.67 17.55
N THR A 363 -4.06 -8.45 17.62
CA THR A 363 -4.71 -7.87 18.81
C THR A 363 -6.22 -7.70 18.68
N SER A 364 -6.75 -7.79 17.45
CA SER A 364 -8.20 -7.74 17.21
C SER A 364 -8.95 -8.79 18.03
N THR A 365 -10.05 -8.37 18.63
CA THR A 365 -10.99 -9.23 19.36
C THR A 365 -12.28 -9.47 18.58
N ASN A 366 -12.31 -9.09 17.30
CA ASN A 366 -13.44 -9.29 16.40
C ASN A 366 -13.30 -10.66 15.71
N TYR A 367 -14.41 -11.41 15.62
CA TYR A 367 -14.44 -12.75 15.04
C TYR A 367 -15.66 -12.87 14.14
N VAL A 368 -15.45 -13.36 12.93
CA VAL A 368 -16.55 -13.79 12.08
C VAL A 368 -16.92 -15.23 12.43
N ASN A 369 -18.22 -15.53 12.37
CA ASN A 369 -18.75 -16.88 12.46
C ASN A 369 -19.23 -17.32 11.07
N LEU A 370 -18.48 -18.22 10.44
CA LEU A 370 -18.78 -18.74 9.09
C LEU A 370 -19.76 -19.93 9.08
N ASP A 371 -20.19 -20.38 10.27
CA ASP A 371 -21.19 -21.45 10.39
C ASP A 371 -22.64 -20.90 10.39
N LEU A 372 -22.80 -19.58 10.28
CA LEU A 372 -24.07 -18.85 10.15
C LEU A 372 -24.30 -18.47 8.69
#